data_AF-A0A7Y7IWU0-F1
#
_entry.id   AF-A0A7Y7IWU0-F1
#
_cell.length_a   1.000
_cell.length_b   1.000
_cell.length_c   1.000
_cell.angle_alpha   90.00
_cell.angle_beta   90.00
_cell.angle_gamma   90.00
#
_symmetry.space_group_name_H-M   'P 1'
#
loop_
_entity.id
_entity.type
_entity.pdbx_description
1 polymer ?
#
loop_
_entity_poly.entity_id
_entity_poly.type
_entity_poly.pdbx_seq_one_letter_code
_entity_poly.pdbx_strand_id
1 'polypeptide(L)' 'ELRAAGQEAARDYHARLLGRPLNVLLETPTSGHSEEFAPVRLVGAAADMGRIVTVRPTAVDENGLVAETL' A
#
# COMPACT_ATOMS: atom_id res chain seq x y z
N GLU A 1 5.35 8.95 23.49
CA GLU A 1 6.51 8.08 23.22
C GLU A 1 6.18 6.88 22.32
N LEU A 2 5.57 5.77 22.79
CA LEU A 2 5.45 4.54 21.98
C LEU A 2 4.60 4.66 20.69
N ARG A 3 3.48 5.39 20.71
CA ARG A 3 2.63 5.55 19.51
C ARG A 3 3.34 6.30 18.39
N ALA A 4 4.09 7.35 18.74
CA ALA A 4 4.84 8.15 17.78
C ALA A 4 5.96 7.33 17.13
N ALA A 5 6.72 6.59 17.95
CA ALA A 5 7.76 5.68 17.46
C ALA A 5 7.20 4.58 16.53
N GLY A 6 6.01 4.05 16.83
CA GLY A 6 5.33 3.09 15.97
C GLY A 6 4.92 3.68 14.61
N GLN A 7 4.42 4.92 14.60
CA GLN A 7 4.07 5.61 13.35
C GLN A 7 5.31 5.91 12.50
N GLU A 8 6.42 6.30 13.12
CA GLU A 8 7.69 6.53 12.43
C GLU A 8 8.24 5.24 11.84
N ALA A 9 8.25 4.14 12.59
CA ALA A 9 8.68 2.83 12.09
C ALA A 9 7.80 2.34 10.92
N ALA A 10 6.48 2.56 10.98
CA ALA A 10 5.57 2.22 9.88
C ALA A 10 5.87 3.05 8.62
N ARG A 11 6.12 4.36 8.77
CA ARG A 11 6.52 5.24 7.65
C ARG A 11 7.83 4.80 7.02
N ASP A 12 8.83 4.49 7.83
CA ASP A 12 10.13 3.99 7.35
C ASP A 12 9.99 2.67 6.60
N TYR A 13 9.15 1.77 7.11
CA TYR A 13 8.84 0.52 6.44
C TYR A 13 8.16 0.75 5.08
N HIS A 14 7.11 1.57 5.03
CA HIS A 14 6.43 1.90 3.77
C HIS A 14 7.38 2.56 2.76
N ALA A 15 8.26 3.46 3.20
CA ALA A 15 9.23 4.13 2.34
C ALA A 15 10.17 3.13 1.63
N ARG A 16 10.53 2.02 2.28
CA ARG A 16 11.36 0.95 1.68
C ARG A 16 10.64 0.13 0.61
N LEU A 17 9.33 0.25 0.49
CA LEU A 17 8.51 -0.44 -0.51
C LEU A 17 8.33 0.38 -1.79
N LEU A 18 8.67 1.67 -1.78
CA LEU A 18 8.56 2.55 -2.94
C LEU A 18 9.32 2.01 -4.16
N GLY A 19 8.66 2.04 -5.31
CA GLY A 19 9.20 1.59 -6.60
C GLY A 19 9.30 0.07 -6.79
N ARG A 20 9.11 -0.73 -5.74
CA ARG A 20 9.14 -2.21 -5.80
C ARG A 20 7.76 -2.75 -6.20
N PRO A 21 7.68 -3.73 -7.11
CA PRO A 21 6.41 -4.41 -7.38
C PRO A 21 5.90 -5.12 -6.12
N LEU A 22 4.61 -4.94 -5.81
CA LEU A 22 3.92 -5.62 -4.71
C LEU A 22 2.67 -6.32 -5.23
N ASN A 23 2.37 -7.50 -4.69
CA ASN A 23 1.06 -8.11 -4.84
C ASN A 23 0.12 -7.57 -3.76
N VAL A 24 -1.06 -7.11 -4.16
CA VAL A 24 -2.05 -6.50 -3.26
C VAL A 24 -3.38 -7.20 -3.40
N LEU A 25 -3.90 -7.72 -2.28
CA LEU A 25 -5.28 -8.21 -2.22
C LEU A 25 -6.22 -7.02 -2.04
N LEU A 26 -7.12 -6.82 -3.00
CA LEU A 26 -8.09 -5.73 -2.98
C LEU A 26 -9.26 -6.07 -2.05
N GLU A 27 -9.43 -5.25 -1.03
CA GLU A 27 -10.55 -5.31 -0.06
C GLU A 27 -11.67 -4.34 -0.43
N THR A 28 -11.32 -3.29 -1.17
CA THR A 28 -12.27 -2.39 -1.82
C THR A 28 -11.85 -2.21 -3.28
N PRO A 29 -12.66 -1.56 -4.12
CA PRO A 29 -12.28 -1.31 -5.51
C PRO A 29 -11.00 -0.48 -5.68
N THR A 30 -10.54 0.22 -4.63
CA THR A 30 -9.40 1.16 -4.70
C THR A 30 -8.36 0.95 -3.59
N SER A 31 -8.55 -0.02 -2.71
CA SER A 31 -7.65 -0.25 -1.58
C SER A 31 -7.55 -1.70 -1.18
N GLY A 32 -6.46 -2.03 -0.52
CA GLY A 32 -6.17 -3.38 -0.04
C GLY A 32 -4.89 -3.42 0.76
N HIS A 33 -4.35 -4.61 0.91
CA HIS A 33 -3.11 -4.84 1.66
C HIS A 33 -2.10 -5.64 0.84
N SER A 34 -0.81 -5.33 1.02
CA SER A 34 0.28 -6.18 0.50
C SER A 34 0.33 -7.53 1.23
N GLU A 35 1.18 -8.43 0.76
CA GLU A 35 1.44 -9.73 1.40
C GLU A 35 1.94 -9.58 2.86
N GLU A 36 2.66 -8.49 3.15
CA GLU A 36 3.13 -8.12 4.48
C GLU A 36 2.14 -7.23 5.25
N PHE A 37 0.91 -7.09 4.75
CA PHE A 37 -0.14 -6.27 5.34
C PHE A 37 0.13 -4.77 5.33
N ALA A 38 0.99 -4.27 4.43
CA ALA A 38 1.10 -2.83 4.22
C ALA A 38 -0.19 -2.30 3.57
N PRO A 39 -0.86 -1.27 4.13
CA PRO A 39 -2.04 -0.69 3.51
C PRO A 39 -1.66 -0.01 2.19
N VAL A 40 -2.41 -0.32 1.13
CA VAL A 40 -2.20 0.22 -0.22
C VAL A 40 -3.49 0.83 -0.75
N ARG A 41 -3.39 2.05 -1.27
CA ARG A 41 -4.44 2.74 -2.02
C ARG A 41 -4.01 2.89 -3.47
N LEU A 42 -4.85 2.45 -4.39
CA LEU A 42 -4.63 2.59 -5.82
C LEU A 42 -4.93 4.03 -6.28
N VAL A 43 -4.09 4.57 -7.15
CA VAL A 43 -4.37 5.74 -7.97
C VAL A 43 -4.77 5.27 -9.36
N GLY A 44 -6.00 5.60 -9.77
CA GLY A 44 -6.53 5.25 -11.09
C GLY A 44 -7.63 4.20 -11.05
N ALA A 45 -7.50 3.16 -11.90
CA ALA A 45 -8.57 2.23 -12.21
C ALA A 45 -9.03 1.43 -10.98
N ALA A 46 -10.34 1.44 -10.75
CA ALA A 46 -10.98 0.54 -9.81
C ALA A 46 -10.93 -0.89 -10.36
N ALA A 47 -10.61 -1.85 -9.50
CA ALA A 47 -10.61 -3.27 -9.83
C ALA A 47 -11.60 -4.03 -8.92
N ASP A 48 -11.94 -5.25 -9.30
CA ASP A 48 -12.88 -6.06 -8.52
C ASP A 48 -12.27 -6.46 -7.16
N MET A 49 -13.07 -6.34 -6.11
CA MET A 49 -12.72 -6.82 -4.77
C MET A 49 -12.41 -8.33 -4.78
N GLY A 50 -11.49 -8.76 -3.93
CA GLY A 50 -11.05 -10.15 -3.81
C GLY A 50 -10.02 -10.58 -4.85
N ARG A 51 -9.59 -9.67 -5.73
CA ARG A 51 -8.50 -9.90 -6.68
C ARG A 51 -7.16 -9.52 -6.06
N ILE A 52 -6.13 -10.29 -6.43
CA ILE A 52 -4.74 -9.90 -6.23
C ILE A 52 -4.26 -9.19 -7.49
N VAL A 53 -3.73 -7.98 -7.33
CA VAL A 53 -3.15 -7.18 -8.42
C VAL A 53 -1.70 -6.84 -8.12
N THR A 54 -0.87 -6.76 -9.16
CA THR A 54 0.50 -6.27 -9.00
C THR A 54 0.52 -4.76 -9.18
N VAL A 55 1.14 -4.05 -8.25
CA VAL A 55 1.20 -2.59 -8.22
C VAL A 55 2.63 -2.11 -8.03
N ARG A 56 2.87 -0.84 -8.35
CA ARG A 56 4.08 -0.11 -8.00
C ARG A 56 3.73 1.06 -7.07
N PRO A 57 4.15 1.04 -5.80
CA PRO A 57 4.01 2.19 -4.92
C PRO A 57 4.84 3.37 -5.41
N THR A 58 4.22 4.54 -5.49
CA THR A 58 4.83 5.79 -5.96
C THR A 58 4.96 6.83 -4.86
N ALA A 59 4.17 6.73 -3.78
CA ALA A 59 4.25 7.62 -2.61
C ALA A 59 3.82 6.92 -1.32
N VAL A 60 4.14 7.55 -0.18
CA VAL A 60 3.63 7.22 1.16
C VAL A 60 2.80 8.40 1.65
N ASP A 61 1.58 8.14 2.12
CA ASP A 61 0.73 9.13 2.78
C ASP A 61 0.48 8.76 4.26
N GLU A 62 -0.44 9.46 4.92
CA GLU A 62 -0.78 9.21 6.31
C GLU A 62 -1.43 7.84 6.59
N ASN A 63 -1.98 7.19 5.55
CA ASN A 63 -2.71 5.94 5.63
C ASN A 63 -1.94 4.74 5.06
N GLY A 64 -0.84 4.96 4.33
CA GLY A 64 -0.05 3.86 3.77
C GLY A 64 0.64 4.20 2.46
N LEU A 65 0.68 3.22 1.57
CA LEU A 65 1.23 3.33 0.23
C LEU A 65 0.18 3.85 -0.75
N VAL A 66 0.60 4.72 -1.65
CA VAL A 66 -0.15 5.10 -2.85
C VAL A 66 0.51 4.43 -4.04
N ALA A 67 -0.24 3.69 -4.84
CA ALA A 67 0.33 2.85 -5.89
C ALA A 67 -0.47 2.88 -7.19
N GLU A 68 0.22 2.65 -8.30
CA GLU A 68 -0.38 2.43 -9.61
C GLU A 68 -0.35 0.94 -9.95
N THR A 69 -1.38 0.44 -10.62
CA THR A 69 -1.40 -0.95 -11.13
C THR A 69 -0.38 -1.09 -12.27
N LEU A 70 0.33 -2.21 -12.30
CA LEU A 70 1.27 -2.56 -13.38
C LEU A 70 0.58 -3.19 -14.59
#